data_AF-A0A7S2C592-F1
#
_entry.id   AF-A0A7S2C592-F1
#
_cell.length_a   1.000
_cell.length_b   1.000
_cell.length_c   1.000
_cell.angle_alpha   90.00
_cell.angle_beta   90.00
_cell.angle_gamma   90.00
#
_symmetry.space_group_name_H-M   'P 1'
#
loop_
_entity.id
_entity.type
_entity.pdbx_description
1 polymer ?
#
loop_
_entity_poly.entity_id
_entity_poly.type
_entity_poly.pdbx_seq_one_letter_code
_entity_poly.pdbx_strand_id
1 'polypeptide(L)'
;FSLLPDRPDWRWLIIGPERSGSTFHVDPNATSAWNACLSGRKKWVLFPPGVHPPGVYPSEDGSQVACPHSAIEWFHGFYEASISLSDKSLRPRECVVEAGQVIFVPRGWWHMVINLEESVAITQNLVSRTNL
;
A
#
# COMPACT_ATOMS: atom_id res chain seq x y z
N PHE A 1 -21.10 15.75 2.18
CA PHE A 1 -20.45 17.01 2.61
C PHE A 1 -18.99 16.99 2.22
N SER A 2 -18.64 17.62 1.08
CA SER A 2 -17.27 18.04 0.79
C SER A 2 -17.14 19.46 1.33
N LEU A 3 -16.17 19.72 2.21
CA LEU A 3 -16.00 21.04 2.84
C LEU A 3 -15.11 21.99 2.02
N LEU A 4 -14.55 21.54 0.90
CA LEU A 4 -13.73 22.36 0.01
C LEU A 4 -14.01 21.98 -1.47
N PRO A 5 -14.15 22.97 -2.37
CA PRO A 5 -14.44 22.72 -3.79
C PRO A 5 -13.29 21.99 -4.52
N ASP A 6 -12.03 22.15 -4.08
CA ASP A 6 -10.83 21.67 -4.78
C ASP A 6 -10.09 20.54 -4.03
N ARG A 7 -10.81 19.69 -3.28
CA ARG A 7 -10.17 18.56 -2.59
C ARG A 7 -9.76 17.50 -3.61
N PRO A 8 -8.51 16.98 -3.57
CA PRO A 8 -8.10 15.85 -4.40
C PRO A 8 -8.97 14.61 -4.19
N ASP A 9 -9.00 13.71 -5.18
CA ASP A 9 -9.66 12.41 -5.04
C ASP A 9 -9.16 11.68 -3.80
N TRP A 10 -10.09 11.08 -3.06
CA TRP A 10 -9.79 10.57 -1.72
C TRP A 10 -10.59 9.33 -1.34
N ARG A 11 -11.45 8.82 -2.23
CA ARG A 11 -12.20 7.57 -2.01
C ARG A 11 -12.27 6.81 -3.30
N TRP A 12 -12.11 5.50 -3.21
CA TRP A 12 -12.16 4.63 -4.38
C TRP A 12 -12.89 3.34 -4.05
N LEU A 13 -13.64 2.86 -5.03
CA LEU A 13 -14.07 1.46 -5.14
C LEU A 13 -13.00 0.75 -5.98
N ILE A 14 -12.43 -0.32 -5.43
CA ILE A 14 -11.37 -1.10 -6.08
C ILE A 14 -11.92 -2.49 -6.36
N ILE A 15 -11.92 -2.88 -7.63
CA ILE A 15 -12.34 -4.19 -8.11
C ILE A 15 -11.22 -4.74 -8.97
N GLY A 16 -10.81 -5.98 -8.74
CA GLY A 16 -9.80 -6.62 -9.58
C GLY A 16 -9.76 -8.14 -9.45
N PRO A 17 -9.30 -8.85 -10.51
CA PRO A 17 -9.18 -10.29 -10.51
C PRO A 17 -7.99 -10.77 -9.66
N GLU A 18 -7.89 -12.08 -9.48
CA GLU A 18 -6.70 -12.73 -8.91
C GLU A 18 -5.40 -12.21 -9.57
N ARG A 19 -4.34 -12.05 -8.77
CA ARG A 19 -3.00 -11.58 -9.17
C ARG A 19 -2.91 -10.12 -9.63
N SER A 20 -4.02 -9.39 -9.74
CA SER A 20 -3.99 -7.92 -9.90
C SER A 20 -3.66 -7.23 -8.58
N GLY A 21 -3.31 -5.95 -8.62
CA GLY A 21 -2.87 -5.23 -7.42
C GLY A 21 -2.30 -3.85 -7.69
N SER A 22 -1.64 -3.29 -6.70
CA SER A 22 -0.85 -2.05 -6.81
C SER A 22 0.61 -2.34 -6.45
N THR A 23 1.53 -1.68 -7.13
CA THR A 23 2.97 -1.70 -6.80
C THR A 23 3.25 -0.85 -5.56
N PHE A 24 4.50 -0.87 -5.07
CA PHE A 24 4.88 -0.07 -3.91
C PHE A 24 4.67 1.43 -4.14
N HIS A 25 3.96 2.04 -3.21
CA HIS A 25 3.78 3.49 -3.13
C HIS A 25 3.62 3.94 -1.69
N VAL A 26 3.73 5.25 -1.48
CA VAL A 26 3.30 5.95 -0.27
C VAL A 26 2.10 6.81 -0.66
N ASP A 27 1.07 6.84 0.18
CA ASP A 27 -0.11 7.67 -0.06
C ASP A 27 0.27 9.16 -0.22
N PRO A 28 -0.33 9.88 -1.19
CA PRO A 28 0.04 11.26 -1.47
C PRO A 28 -0.36 12.21 -0.34
N ASN A 29 0.20 13.41 -0.36
CA ASN A 29 -0.16 14.53 0.54
C ASN A 29 -0.06 14.17 2.04
N ALA A 30 0.87 13.29 2.40
CA ALA A 30 1.08 12.80 3.76
C ALA A 30 -0.20 12.25 4.44
N THR A 31 -1.14 11.75 3.63
CA THR A 31 -2.39 11.19 4.14
C THR A 31 -2.17 9.82 4.76
N SER A 32 -3.13 9.40 5.58
CA SER A 32 -3.28 7.99 6.00
C SER A 32 -4.47 7.40 5.27
N ALA A 33 -4.54 6.07 5.17
CA ALA A 33 -5.66 5.40 4.52
C ALA A 33 -6.26 4.29 5.38
N TRP A 34 -7.52 3.97 5.10
CA TRP A 34 -8.10 2.69 5.48
C TRP A 34 -8.64 1.99 4.23
N ASN A 35 -8.51 0.68 4.18
CA ASN A 35 -9.03 -0.15 3.10
C ASN A 35 -9.86 -1.29 3.70
N ALA A 36 -11.15 -1.31 3.36
CA ALA A 36 -12.09 -2.34 3.78
C ALA A 36 -12.29 -3.35 2.65
N CYS A 37 -11.94 -4.61 2.90
CA CYS A 37 -12.15 -5.69 1.96
C CYS A 37 -13.61 -6.17 2.05
N LEU A 38 -14.38 -5.98 0.97
CA LEU A 38 -15.79 -6.35 0.92
C LEU A 38 -15.98 -7.80 0.46
N SER A 39 -15.15 -8.26 -0.48
CA SER A 39 -15.09 -9.65 -0.95
C SER A 39 -13.68 -10.01 -1.40
N GLY A 40 -13.38 -11.31 -1.43
CA GLY A 40 -12.06 -11.84 -1.79
C GLY A 40 -11.03 -11.67 -0.66
N ARG A 41 -9.75 -11.78 -1.03
CA ARG A 41 -8.61 -11.77 -0.11
C ARG A 41 -7.45 -11.00 -0.70
N LYS A 42 -6.84 -10.11 0.09
CA LYS A 42 -5.76 -9.23 -0.35
C LYS A 42 -4.53 -9.44 0.52
N LYS A 43 -3.39 -9.78 -0.08
CA LYS A 43 -2.09 -9.78 0.62
C LYS A 43 -1.50 -8.38 0.56
N TRP A 44 -1.13 -7.87 1.73
CA TRP A 44 -0.47 -6.59 1.93
C TRP A 44 0.97 -6.81 2.36
N VAL A 45 1.87 -6.00 1.81
CA VAL A 45 3.28 -5.92 2.19
C VAL A 45 3.57 -4.46 2.50
N LEU A 46 4.02 -4.16 3.71
CA LEU A 46 4.24 -2.80 4.19
C LEU A 46 5.65 -2.62 4.74
N PHE A 47 6.32 -1.52 4.39
CA PHE A 47 7.56 -1.10 5.02
C PHE A 47 7.35 0.19 5.82
N PRO A 48 7.96 0.31 7.02
CA PRO A 48 7.79 1.49 7.85
C PRO A 48 8.41 2.73 7.19
N PRO A 49 7.98 3.94 7.60
CA PRO A 49 8.57 5.19 7.12
C PRO A 49 10.09 5.19 7.31
N GLY A 50 10.82 5.61 6.28
CA GLY A 50 12.29 5.61 6.25
C GLY A 50 12.93 4.30 5.83
N VAL A 51 12.16 3.21 5.67
CA VAL A 51 12.66 1.95 5.11
C VAL A 51 12.11 1.76 3.71
N HIS A 52 13.00 1.75 2.72
CA HIS A 52 12.62 1.57 1.32
C HIS A 52 12.50 0.09 0.99
N PRO A 53 11.42 -0.36 0.33
CA PRO A 53 11.35 -1.70 -0.21
C PRO A 53 12.53 -1.94 -1.18
N PRO A 54 13.18 -3.11 -1.18
CA PRO A 54 14.26 -3.37 -2.12
C PRO A 54 13.79 -3.23 -3.57
N GLY A 55 14.62 -2.63 -4.42
CA GLY A 55 14.27 -2.33 -5.81
C GLY A 55 13.37 -1.11 -6.01
N VAL A 56 13.01 -0.39 -4.94
CA VAL A 56 12.18 0.82 -4.98
C VAL A 56 13.03 2.05 -4.64
N TYR A 57 13.13 2.98 -5.59
CA TYR A 57 13.95 4.17 -5.50
C TYR A 57 13.10 5.40 -5.85
N PRO A 58 12.57 6.13 -4.85
CA PRO A 58 11.88 7.40 -5.10
C PRO A 58 12.89 8.50 -5.47
N SER A 59 12.43 9.49 -6.23
CA SER A 59 13.14 10.77 -6.40
C SER A 59 13.22 11.53 -5.07
N GLU A 60 14.13 12.49 -4.99
CA GLU A 60 14.38 13.28 -3.77
C GLU A 60 13.12 14.02 -3.28
N ASP A 61 12.26 14.47 -4.22
CA ASP A 61 10.98 15.12 -3.95
C ASP A 61 9.81 14.13 -3.80
N GLY A 62 10.05 12.83 -3.98
CA GLY A 62 9.03 11.77 -3.93
C GLY A 62 8.00 11.79 -5.07
N SER A 63 8.19 12.62 -6.10
CA SER A 63 7.24 12.77 -7.21
C SER A 63 7.32 11.62 -8.23
N GLN A 64 8.46 10.92 -8.29
CA GLN A 64 8.71 9.78 -9.15
C GLN A 64 9.20 8.60 -8.34
N VAL A 65 8.81 7.40 -8.73
CA VAL A 65 9.25 6.16 -8.07
C VAL A 65 9.71 5.17 -9.13
N ALA A 66 11.01 4.91 -9.17
CA ALA A 66 11.55 3.79 -9.92
C ALA A 66 11.32 2.51 -9.12
N CYS A 67 10.49 1.61 -9.63
CA CYS A 67 10.14 0.34 -8.99
C CYS A 67 9.90 -0.76 -10.04
N PRO A 68 9.86 -2.04 -9.63
CA PRO A 68 9.42 -3.13 -10.51
C PRO A 68 8.05 -2.82 -11.11
N HIS A 69 7.85 -3.23 -12.37
CA HIS A 69 6.65 -2.88 -13.13
C HIS A 69 5.39 -3.56 -12.58
N SER A 70 5.52 -4.60 -11.77
CA SER A 70 4.41 -5.30 -11.14
C SER A 70 4.75 -5.83 -9.75
N ALA A 71 3.72 -6.05 -8.93
CA ALA A 71 3.87 -6.70 -7.62
C ALA A 71 4.50 -8.10 -7.74
N ILE A 72 4.17 -8.84 -8.81
CA ILE A 72 4.71 -10.18 -9.08
C ILE A 72 6.21 -10.13 -9.34
N GLU A 73 6.66 -9.18 -10.16
CA GLU A 73 8.09 -9.00 -10.43
C GLU A 73 8.87 -8.71 -9.13
N TRP A 74 8.30 -7.89 -8.25
CA TRP A 74 8.92 -7.64 -6.95
C TRP A 74 8.98 -8.91 -6.08
N PHE A 75 7.91 -9.71 -6.07
CA PHE A 75 7.90 -10.99 -5.34
C PHE A 75 8.98 -11.96 -5.85
N HIS A 76 9.22 -12.01 -7.16
CA HIS A 76 10.26 -12.86 -7.74
C HIS A 76 11.68 -12.34 -7.49
N GLY A 77 11.89 -11.03 -7.59
CA GLY A 77 13.24 -10.46 -7.55
C GLY A 77 13.76 -10.11 -6.15
N PHE A 78 12.87 -9.74 -5.23
CA PHE A 78 13.27 -9.02 -4.01
C PHE A 78 12.70 -9.58 -2.71
N TYR A 79 11.60 -10.33 -2.77
CA TYR A 79 10.88 -10.74 -1.57
C TYR A 79 11.71 -11.62 -0.63
N GLU A 80 12.33 -12.68 -1.14
CA GLU A 80 13.13 -13.61 -0.31
C GLU A 80 14.29 -12.87 0.39
N ALA A 81 14.97 -11.99 -0.33
CA ALA A 81 16.03 -11.17 0.22
C ALA A 81 15.50 -10.23 1.32
N SER A 82 14.31 -9.63 1.11
CA SER A 82 13.70 -8.69 2.06
C SER A 82 13.31 -9.34 3.40
N ILE A 83 12.83 -10.59 3.38
CA ILE A 83 12.42 -11.30 4.61
C ILE A 83 13.61 -11.97 5.32
N SER A 84 14.73 -12.14 4.60
CA SER A 84 15.95 -12.79 5.11
C SER A 84 16.94 -11.82 5.77
N LEU A 85 16.67 -10.51 5.75
CA LEU A 85 17.52 -9.49 6.38
C LEU A 85 17.76 -9.80 7.87
N SER A 86 19.01 -9.75 8.32
CA SER A 86 19.35 -10.02 9.73
C SER A 86 18.65 -9.04 10.68
N ASP A 87 18.60 -7.76 10.31
CA ASP A 87 17.85 -6.74 11.02
C ASP A 87 16.35 -6.88 10.72
N LYS A 88 15.58 -7.29 11.73
CA LYS A 88 14.12 -7.45 11.63
C LYS A 88 13.37 -6.14 11.47
N SER A 89 13.96 -4.99 11.84
CA SER A 89 13.33 -3.67 11.71
C SER A 89 13.24 -3.23 10.24
N LEU A 90 14.07 -3.79 9.38
CA LEU A 90 14.11 -3.53 7.94
C LEU A 90 13.23 -4.49 7.13
N ARG A 91 12.65 -5.51 7.76
CA ARG A 91 11.80 -6.50 7.08
C ARG A 91 10.40 -5.93 6.84
N PRO A 92 9.70 -6.40 5.78
CA PRO A 92 8.31 -6.03 5.59
C PRO A 92 7.42 -6.53 6.73
N ARG A 93 6.33 -5.80 6.97
CA ARG A 93 5.17 -6.27 7.71
C ARG A 93 4.15 -6.78 6.70
N GLU A 94 3.62 -7.96 6.95
CA GLU A 94 2.72 -8.62 6.01
C GLU A 94 1.45 -9.08 6.70
N CYS A 95 0.34 -9.00 5.97
CA CYS A 95 -0.93 -9.59 6.39
C CYS A 95 -1.78 -9.94 5.18
N VAL A 96 -2.72 -10.86 5.38
CA VAL A 96 -3.83 -11.08 4.46
C VAL A 96 -5.07 -10.44 5.07
N VAL A 97 -5.72 -9.58 4.30
CA VAL A 97 -6.99 -8.94 4.66
C VAL A 97 -8.10 -9.68 3.93
N GLU A 98 -8.97 -10.33 4.71
CA GLU A 98 -10.10 -11.12 4.22
C GLU A 98 -11.38 -10.30 4.17
N ALA A 99 -12.41 -10.83 3.50
CA ALA A 99 -13.71 -10.18 3.42
C ALA A 99 -14.26 -9.84 4.83
N GLY A 100 -14.73 -8.60 4.99
CA GLY A 100 -15.21 -8.05 6.26
C GLY A 100 -14.12 -7.42 7.14
N GLN A 101 -12.84 -7.55 6.78
CA GLN A 101 -11.73 -6.94 7.52
C GLN A 101 -11.34 -5.58 6.94
N VAL A 102 -10.71 -4.77 7.79
CA VAL A 102 -10.20 -3.44 7.45
C VAL A 102 -8.73 -3.36 7.85
N ILE A 103 -7.89 -2.83 6.95
CA ILE A 103 -6.52 -2.44 7.27
C ILE A 103 -6.42 -0.92 7.33
N PHE A 104 -5.64 -0.43 8.28
CA PHE A 104 -5.25 0.98 8.40
C PHE A 104 -3.79 1.15 8.02
N VAL A 105 -3.50 2.11 7.14
CA VAL A 105 -2.17 2.45 6.65
C VAL A 105 -1.81 3.85 7.17
N PRO A 106 -0.91 3.96 8.16
CA PRO A 106 -0.48 5.26 8.65
C PRO A 106 0.31 6.03 7.59
N ARG A 107 0.38 7.37 7.73
CA ARG A 107 1.14 8.21 6.80
C ARG A 107 2.59 7.75 6.66
N GLY A 108 3.14 7.84 5.45
CA GLY A 108 4.56 7.56 5.17
C GLY A 108 4.93 6.08 5.05
N TRP A 109 3.97 5.16 5.18
CA TRP A 109 4.23 3.74 5.00
C TRP A 109 4.24 3.36 3.53
N TRP A 110 5.33 2.76 3.07
CA TRP A 110 5.38 2.09 1.79
C TRP A 110 4.47 0.86 1.85
N HIS A 111 3.62 0.69 0.85
CA HIS A 111 2.75 -0.47 0.79
C HIS A 111 2.48 -0.93 -0.64
N MET A 112 2.30 -2.25 -0.76
CA MET A 112 1.97 -2.97 -1.98
C MET A 112 0.84 -3.94 -1.67
N VAL A 113 -0.05 -4.16 -2.63
CA VAL A 113 -1.20 -5.06 -2.48
C VAL A 113 -1.28 -6.01 -3.67
N ILE A 114 -1.51 -7.29 -3.41
CA ILE A 114 -1.88 -8.27 -4.43
C ILE A 114 -3.19 -8.96 -4.05
N ASN A 115 -4.11 -9.04 -5.01
CA ASN A 115 -5.35 -9.78 -4.88
C ASN A 115 -5.04 -11.27 -4.98
N LEU A 116 -5.32 -12.03 -3.93
CA LEU A 116 -5.16 -13.48 -3.90
C LEU A 116 -6.34 -14.21 -4.57
N GLU A 117 -7.46 -13.50 -4.74
CA GLU A 117 -8.73 -13.94 -5.32
C GLU A 117 -9.38 -12.72 -6.01
N GLU A 118 -10.43 -12.93 -6.83
CA GLU A 118 -11.25 -11.79 -7.28
C GLU A 118 -11.78 -11.02 -6.06
N SER A 119 -11.51 -9.71 -6.02
CA SER A 119 -11.67 -8.94 -4.80
C SER A 119 -12.32 -7.59 -5.04
N VAL A 120 -13.24 -7.21 -4.16
CA VAL A 120 -13.87 -5.88 -4.10
C VAL A 120 -13.50 -5.22 -2.77
N ALA A 121 -13.08 -3.95 -2.81
CA ALA A 121 -12.79 -3.16 -1.62
C ALA A 121 -13.18 -1.69 -1.77
N ILE A 122 -13.42 -1.03 -0.64
CA ILE A 122 -13.54 0.43 -0.58
C ILE A 122 -12.37 0.96 0.25
N THR A 123 -11.75 2.03 -0.24
CA THR A 123 -10.64 2.68 0.46
C THR A 123 -10.82 4.19 0.48
N GLN A 124 -10.30 4.84 1.52
CA GLN A 124 -10.28 6.30 1.61
C GLN A 124 -8.99 6.81 2.23
N ASN A 125 -8.50 7.91 1.68
CA ASN A 125 -7.41 8.69 2.26
C ASN A 125 -8.00 9.78 3.16
N LEU A 126 -7.40 9.96 4.33
CA LEU A 126 -7.88 10.88 5.36
C LEU A 126 -6.75 11.67 6.00
N VAL A 127 -7.12 12.89 6.38
CA VAL A 127 -6.34 13.75 7.28
C VAL A 127 -7.09 13.82 8.61
N SER A 128 -6.37 13.64 9.70
CA SER A 128 -6.84 13.70 11.08
C SER A 128 -5.86 14.54 11.90
N ARG A 129 -6.20 14.82 13.16
CA ARG A 129 -5.31 15.56 14.07
C ARG A 129 -3.95 14.91 14.27
N THR A 130 -3.83 13.59 14.04
CA THR A 130 -2.57 12.85 14.24
C THR A 130 -1.66 12.87 13.02
N ASN A 131 -2.16 13.25 11.85
CA ASN A 131 -1.36 13.30 10.61
C ASN A 131 -1.35 14.68 9.93
N LEU A 132 -1.83 15.73 10.63
CA LEU A 132 -1.49 17.13 10.36
C LEU A 132 -0.03 17.46 10.71
#